data_AF-A0A3B9T4R4-F1
#
_entry.id   AF-A0A3B9T4R4-F1
#
_cell.length_a   1.000
_cell.length_b   1.000
_cell.length_c   1.000
_cell.angle_alpha   90.00
_cell.angle_beta   90.00
_cell.angle_gamma   90.00
#
_symmetry.space_group_name_H-M   'P 1'
#
loop_
_entity.id
_entity.type
_entity.pdbx_description
1 polymer ?
#
loop_
_entity_poly.entity_id
_entity_poly.type
_entity_poly.pdbx_seq_one_letter_code
_entity_poly.pdbx_strand_id
1 'polypeptide(L)'
;RQNSYLDDLIPKKSEQETLSQKLNLLQNFGKTGELVLNEIRLIFRNKRAKTTMALLPLFLLYGLFFYPNEEMNNNVFMLVFVGIFVTGSFMIAYGQYLMAWESSNFDFVLSSNIGISDYFKAKYFLLLTPTLLLYIFTIPYAFFGMKIFWINFVSLLYNVGINIPFLLYAASYNKKRMELGSGSMMNYQGLGVNNFIISLPLLLIPAFLWWLFKISFGEIAAIVILAGIGILGLAFNQSLIRIAIKHFEKNRYALAQGYRQKG
;
A
#
# COMPACT_ATOMS: atom_id res chain seq x y z
N ARG A 1 -14.09 24.09 -53.86
CA ARG A 1 -13.05 23.02 -53.86
C ARG A 1 -11.84 23.67 -53.20
N GLN A 2 -11.35 23.27 -52.02
CA GLN A 2 -10.85 21.95 -51.69
C GLN A 2 -10.72 21.85 -50.16
N ASN A 3 -11.20 20.75 -49.58
CA ASN A 3 -11.17 20.45 -48.15
C ASN A 3 -9.72 20.19 -47.71
N SER A 4 -9.25 20.86 -46.65
CA SER A 4 -8.03 20.50 -45.93
C SER A 4 -8.33 20.41 -44.44
N TYR A 5 -9.09 19.38 -44.05
CA TYR A 5 -9.50 19.10 -42.67
C TYR A 5 -9.11 17.68 -42.24
N LEU A 6 -8.02 17.13 -42.79
CA LEU A 6 -7.62 15.74 -42.52
C LEU A 6 -6.23 15.59 -41.86
N ASP A 7 -5.47 16.68 -41.66
CA ASP A 7 -4.12 16.57 -41.07
C ASP A 7 -4.09 16.64 -39.53
N ASP A 8 -5.21 16.92 -38.85
CA ASP A 8 -5.29 16.93 -37.38
C ASP A 8 -5.63 15.56 -36.76
N LEU A 9 -5.70 14.50 -37.57
CA LEU A 9 -5.93 13.13 -37.12
C LEU A 9 -4.67 12.26 -37.12
N ILE A 10 -3.51 12.86 -36.84
CA ILE A 10 -2.37 12.06 -36.36
C ILE A 10 -2.63 11.83 -34.86
N PRO A 11 -3.06 10.63 -34.42
CA PRO A 11 -3.13 10.35 -33.00
C PRO A 11 -1.71 10.56 -32.47
N LYS A 12 -1.54 11.57 -31.59
CA LYS A 12 -0.37 11.63 -30.72
C LYS A 12 -0.25 10.24 -30.11
N LYS A 13 0.78 9.49 -30.52
CA LYS A 13 1.26 8.26 -29.87
C LYS A 13 1.58 8.63 -28.43
N SER A 14 0.53 8.70 -27.62
CA SER A 14 0.61 9.16 -26.25
C SER A 14 1.24 8.02 -25.45
N GLU A 15 2.05 8.36 -24.46
CA GLU A 15 2.69 7.42 -23.54
C GLU A 15 1.73 6.36 -22.95
N GLN A 16 0.42 6.58 -23.03
CA GLN A 16 -0.61 5.62 -22.66
C GLN A 16 -0.63 4.36 -23.54
N GLU A 17 -0.31 4.43 -24.83
CA GLU A 17 -0.25 3.24 -25.71
C GLU A 17 0.95 2.35 -25.36
N THR A 18 2.11 2.95 -25.05
CA THR A 18 3.31 2.23 -24.66
C THR A 18 3.19 1.63 -23.25
N LEU A 19 2.52 2.32 -22.32
CA LEU A 19 2.19 1.75 -21.01
C LEU A 19 1.21 0.57 -21.16
N SER A 20 0.15 0.72 -21.97
CA SER A 20 -0.85 -0.32 -22.20
C SER A 20 -0.26 -1.57 -22.86
N GLN A 21 0.65 -1.41 -23.82
CA GLN A 21 1.37 -2.51 -24.47
C GLN A 21 2.34 -3.21 -23.51
N LYS A 22 3.09 -2.46 -22.67
CA LYS A 22 3.95 -3.04 -21.62
C LYS A 22 3.15 -3.76 -20.53
N LEU A 23 1.93 -3.28 -20.26
CA LEU A 23 1.01 -3.85 -19.28
C LEU A 23 0.29 -5.11 -19.77
N ASN A 24 0.19 -5.35 -21.08
CA ASN A 24 -0.35 -6.62 -21.62
C ASN A 24 0.55 -7.83 -21.29
N LEU A 25 1.84 -7.62 -20.99
CA LEU A 25 2.73 -8.69 -20.48
C LEU A 25 2.23 -9.25 -19.12
N LEU A 26 1.46 -8.48 -18.33
CA LEU A 26 0.87 -8.97 -17.08
C LEU A 26 -0.38 -9.86 -17.29
N GLN A 27 -1.00 -9.84 -18.47
CA GLN A 27 -2.16 -10.71 -18.76
C GLN A 27 -1.77 -12.20 -18.80
N ASN A 28 -0.47 -12.49 -18.98
CA ASN A 28 0.09 -13.84 -18.95
C ASN A 28 0.09 -14.47 -17.54
N PHE A 29 -0.21 -13.72 -16.47
CA PHE A 29 -0.30 -14.24 -15.09
C PHE A 29 -1.72 -14.72 -14.70
N GLY A 30 -2.62 -14.88 -15.69
CA GLY A 30 -3.99 -15.33 -15.48
C GLY A 30 -4.87 -14.29 -14.79
N LYS A 31 -6.03 -14.73 -14.26
CA LYS A 31 -7.08 -13.85 -13.72
C LYS A 31 -6.60 -12.87 -12.65
N THR A 32 -5.69 -13.29 -11.76
CA THR A 32 -5.14 -12.39 -10.73
C THR A 32 -4.28 -11.28 -11.33
N GLY A 33 -3.49 -11.57 -12.37
CA GLY A 33 -2.67 -10.58 -13.07
C GLY A 33 -3.51 -9.49 -13.74
N GLU A 34 -4.62 -9.88 -14.37
CA GLU A 34 -5.57 -8.93 -14.97
C GLU A 34 -6.22 -8.03 -13.93
N LEU A 35 -6.56 -8.56 -12.76
CA LEU A 35 -7.10 -7.76 -11.66
C LEU A 35 -6.06 -6.77 -11.12
N VAL A 36 -4.82 -7.21 -10.87
CA VAL A 36 -3.73 -6.31 -10.47
C VAL A 36 -3.54 -5.21 -11.51
N LEU A 37 -3.63 -5.57 -12.79
CA LEU A 37 -3.50 -4.60 -13.86
C LEU A 37 -4.62 -3.54 -13.87
N ASN A 38 -5.84 -3.95 -13.56
CA ASN A 38 -6.97 -3.04 -13.42
C ASN A 38 -6.79 -2.09 -12.22
N GLU A 39 -6.23 -2.57 -11.10
CA GLU A 39 -5.86 -1.72 -9.97
C GLU A 39 -4.81 -0.68 -10.35
N ILE A 40 -3.75 -1.11 -11.06
CA ILE A 40 -2.69 -0.21 -11.53
C ILE A 40 -3.30 0.86 -12.45
N ARG A 41 -4.14 0.46 -13.41
CA ARG A 41 -4.85 1.39 -14.30
C ARG A 41 -5.74 2.36 -13.51
N LEU A 42 -6.42 1.88 -12.46
CA LEU A 42 -7.21 2.74 -11.56
C LEU A 42 -6.32 3.81 -10.93
N ILE A 43 -5.14 3.43 -10.43
CA ILE A 43 -4.22 4.39 -9.83
C ILE A 43 -3.81 5.46 -10.86
N PHE A 44 -3.38 5.07 -12.06
CA PHE A 44 -2.94 6.01 -13.09
C PHE A 44 -4.07 6.87 -13.69
N ARG A 45 -5.32 6.38 -13.69
CA ARG A 45 -6.46 7.15 -14.21
C ARG A 45 -6.94 8.23 -13.23
N ASN A 46 -6.77 8.03 -11.92
CA ASN A 46 -7.33 8.92 -10.90
C ASN A 46 -6.31 9.93 -10.37
N LYS A 47 -6.69 11.23 -10.33
CA LYS A 47 -5.80 12.31 -9.87
C LYS A 47 -5.35 12.09 -8.42
N ARG A 48 -6.28 11.74 -7.53
CA ARG A 48 -5.99 11.49 -6.10
C ARG A 48 -4.99 10.36 -5.89
N ALA A 49 -5.19 9.21 -6.54
CA ALA A 49 -4.31 8.05 -6.41
C ALA A 49 -2.91 8.32 -6.98
N LYS A 50 -2.82 9.01 -8.13
CA LYS A 50 -1.53 9.49 -8.68
C LYS A 50 -0.80 10.41 -7.72
N THR A 51 -1.50 11.35 -7.08
CA THR A 51 -0.88 12.23 -6.07
C THR A 51 -0.31 11.42 -4.91
N THR A 52 -1.00 10.38 -4.44
CA THR A 52 -0.47 9.48 -3.40
C THR A 52 0.82 8.78 -3.85
N MET A 53 0.91 8.33 -5.11
CA MET A 53 2.17 7.77 -5.65
C MET A 53 3.28 8.81 -5.79
N ALA A 54 2.93 10.04 -6.16
CA ALA A 54 3.89 11.13 -6.33
C ALA A 54 4.57 11.54 -5.00
N LEU A 55 3.98 11.20 -3.86
CA LEU A 55 4.57 11.43 -2.53
C LEU A 55 5.59 10.34 -2.12
N LEU A 56 5.63 9.19 -2.81
CA LEU A 56 6.55 8.09 -2.43
C LEU A 56 8.03 8.51 -2.40
N PRO A 57 8.55 9.27 -3.38
CA PRO A 57 9.92 9.76 -3.30
C PRO A 57 10.16 10.63 -2.06
N LEU A 58 9.19 11.47 -1.67
CA LEU A 58 9.31 12.28 -0.45
C LEU A 58 9.34 11.42 0.82
N PHE A 59 8.58 10.32 0.86
CA PHE A 59 8.64 9.37 1.97
C PHE A 59 9.96 8.59 2.02
N LEU A 60 10.61 8.34 0.88
CA LEU A 60 11.98 7.83 0.87
C LEU A 60 12.95 8.88 1.42
N LEU A 61 12.88 10.14 0.95
CA LEU A 61 13.72 11.22 1.47
C LEU A 61 13.58 11.42 2.98
N TYR A 62 12.43 11.09 3.57
CA TYR A 62 12.24 11.09 5.01
C TYR A 62 13.31 10.23 5.72
N GLY A 63 13.65 9.03 5.20
CA GLY A 63 14.72 8.21 5.77
C GLY A 63 16.08 8.91 5.82
N LEU A 64 16.40 9.74 4.82
CA LEU A 64 17.65 10.52 4.79
C LEU A 64 17.72 11.60 5.86
N PHE A 65 16.59 12.06 6.38
CA PHE A 65 16.59 13.00 7.51
C PHE A 65 16.90 12.28 8.83
N PHE A 66 16.49 11.02 8.96
CA PHE A 66 16.59 10.29 10.22
C PHE A 66 17.89 9.50 10.39
N TYR A 67 18.29 8.77 9.34
CA TYR A 67 19.41 7.83 9.41
C TYR A 67 20.79 8.47 9.65
N PRO A 68 21.11 9.67 9.15
CA PRO A 68 22.39 10.31 9.43
C PRO A 68 22.50 10.93 10.83
N ASN A 69 21.39 11.14 11.53
CA ASN A 69 21.40 11.80 12.84
C ASN A 69 21.83 10.80 13.93
N GLU A 70 22.96 11.07 14.58
CA GLU A 70 23.55 10.19 15.59
C GLU A 70 22.64 9.95 16.80
N GLU A 71 21.91 10.98 17.27
CA GLU A 71 20.98 10.84 18.39
C GLU A 71 19.84 9.86 18.06
N MET A 72 19.36 9.89 16.81
CA MET A 72 18.29 9.00 16.36
C MET A 72 18.80 7.62 15.97
N ASN A 73 20.06 7.49 15.55
CA ASN A 73 20.69 6.19 15.30
C ASN A 73 20.84 5.35 16.60
N ASN A 74 21.01 6.03 17.73
CA ASN A 74 20.98 5.40 19.06
C ASN A 74 19.56 5.04 19.52
N ASN A 75 18.53 5.69 18.97
CA ASN A 75 17.13 5.39 19.25
C ASN A 75 16.56 4.37 18.24
N VAL A 76 16.79 3.09 18.53
CA VAL A 76 16.37 2.00 17.63
C VAL A 76 14.85 1.85 17.51
N PHE A 77 14.07 2.30 18.50
CA PHE A 77 12.61 2.39 18.35
C PHE A 77 12.27 3.30 17.15
N MET A 78 12.94 4.45 17.05
CA MET A 78 12.77 5.37 15.93
C MET A 78 13.26 4.75 14.62
N LEU A 79 14.38 4.03 14.63
CA LEU A 79 14.87 3.32 13.44
C LEU A 79 13.87 2.28 12.92
N VAL A 80 13.26 1.48 13.81
CA VAL A 80 12.23 0.50 13.40
C VAL A 80 10.98 1.22 12.88
N PHE A 81 10.54 2.28 13.55
CA PHE A 81 9.42 3.10 13.07
C PHE A 81 9.68 3.65 11.66
N VAL A 82 10.84 4.25 11.44
CA VAL A 82 11.25 4.80 10.14
C VAL A 82 11.41 3.67 9.11
N GLY A 83 11.99 2.53 9.49
CA GLY A 83 12.13 1.38 8.60
C GLY A 83 10.78 0.84 8.11
N ILE A 84 9.82 0.68 9.02
CA ILE A 84 8.44 0.27 8.69
C ILE A 84 7.79 1.31 7.78
N PHE A 85 7.93 2.59 8.11
CA PHE A 85 7.35 3.68 7.33
C PHE A 85 7.93 3.76 5.92
N VAL A 86 9.25 3.81 5.78
CA VAL A 86 9.91 4.06 4.49
C VAL A 86 9.70 2.87 3.54
N THR A 87 9.86 1.64 4.02
CA THR A 87 9.60 0.43 3.22
C THR A 87 8.10 0.19 2.95
N GLY A 88 7.23 0.68 3.84
CA GLY A 88 5.78 0.47 3.81
C GLY A 88 4.95 1.67 3.36
N SER A 89 5.58 2.77 2.94
CA SER A 89 4.90 4.08 2.80
C SER A 89 3.74 4.03 1.81
N PHE A 90 3.91 3.33 0.68
CA PHE A 90 2.84 3.10 -0.28
C PHE A 90 1.66 2.33 0.33
N MET A 91 1.92 1.20 0.99
CA MET A 91 0.82 0.39 1.54
C MET A 91 0.09 1.11 2.68
N ILE A 92 0.78 1.93 3.47
CA ILE A 92 0.18 2.73 4.54
C ILE A 92 -0.72 3.83 3.94
N ALA A 93 -0.22 4.53 2.92
CA ALA A 93 -0.94 5.64 2.30
C ALA A 93 -2.13 5.16 1.43
N TYR A 94 -1.96 4.05 0.72
CA TYR A 94 -2.94 3.51 -0.21
C TYR A 94 -3.89 2.47 0.42
N GLY A 95 -3.35 1.56 1.24
CA GLY A 95 -4.03 0.35 1.71
C GLY A 95 -5.16 0.60 2.71
N GLN A 96 -5.13 1.69 3.48
CA GLN A 96 -6.25 2.06 4.35
C GLN A 96 -7.55 2.42 3.57
N TYR A 97 -7.41 2.77 2.29
CA TYR A 97 -8.51 3.11 1.38
C TYR A 97 -8.75 2.01 0.33
N LEU A 98 -8.19 0.82 0.51
CA LEU A 98 -8.07 -0.21 -0.52
C LEU A 98 -9.41 -0.53 -1.24
N MET A 99 -10.50 -0.62 -0.49
CA MET A 99 -11.87 -0.83 -1.03
C MET A 99 -12.51 0.49 -1.49
N ALA A 100 -12.22 1.59 -0.80
CA ALA A 100 -12.78 2.90 -1.08
C ALA A 100 -12.31 3.46 -2.44
N TRP A 101 -11.13 3.07 -2.94
CA TRP A 101 -10.66 3.45 -4.28
C TRP A 101 -11.61 3.05 -5.41
N GLU A 102 -12.41 1.99 -5.19
CA GLU A 102 -13.40 1.51 -6.15
C GLU A 102 -14.83 1.87 -5.74
N SER A 103 -15.02 2.70 -4.71
CA SER A 103 -16.34 3.01 -4.13
C SER A 103 -17.37 3.52 -5.14
N SER A 104 -16.95 4.22 -6.20
CA SER A 104 -17.87 4.68 -7.26
C SER A 104 -18.48 3.56 -8.09
N ASN A 105 -17.76 2.44 -8.24
CA ASN A 105 -18.14 1.31 -9.09
C ASN A 105 -18.25 0.02 -8.25
N PHE A 106 -18.42 0.13 -6.94
CA PHE A 106 -18.37 -1.01 -6.03
C PHE A 106 -19.52 -2.00 -6.27
N ASP A 107 -20.68 -1.52 -6.73
CA ASP A 107 -21.80 -2.38 -7.13
C ASP A 107 -21.44 -3.29 -8.33
N PHE A 108 -20.57 -2.81 -9.22
CA PHE A 108 -20.03 -3.64 -10.29
C PHE A 108 -19.08 -4.71 -9.73
N VAL A 109 -18.22 -4.36 -8.77
CA VAL A 109 -17.35 -5.34 -8.09
C VAL A 109 -18.18 -6.46 -7.45
N LEU A 110 -19.30 -6.12 -6.80
CA LEU A 110 -20.17 -7.12 -6.15
C LEU A 110 -20.99 -7.99 -7.10
N SER A 111 -21.35 -7.47 -8.28
CA SER A 111 -22.14 -8.20 -9.29
C SER A 111 -21.29 -8.91 -10.34
N SER A 112 -20.02 -8.54 -10.46
CA SER A 112 -19.07 -9.17 -11.37
C SER A 112 -18.80 -10.63 -10.98
N ASN A 113 -18.53 -11.47 -11.98
CA ASN A 113 -18.15 -12.87 -11.78
C ASN A 113 -16.65 -13.00 -11.42
N ILE A 114 -16.19 -12.20 -10.45
CA ILE A 114 -14.82 -12.23 -9.94
C ILE A 114 -14.81 -13.04 -8.64
N GLY A 115 -13.97 -14.07 -8.58
CA GLY A 115 -13.77 -14.82 -7.33
C GLY A 115 -13.20 -13.90 -6.24
N ILE A 116 -13.86 -13.82 -5.08
CA ILE A 116 -13.45 -12.94 -3.97
C ILE A 116 -12.01 -13.23 -3.52
N SER A 117 -11.61 -14.50 -3.55
CA SER A 117 -10.22 -14.89 -3.30
C SER A 117 -9.24 -14.25 -4.28
N ASP A 118 -9.56 -14.20 -5.58
CA ASP A 118 -8.68 -13.63 -6.59
C ASP A 118 -8.66 -12.10 -6.51
N TYR A 119 -9.80 -11.49 -6.16
CA TYR A 119 -9.88 -10.06 -5.81
C TYR A 119 -8.93 -9.71 -4.67
N PHE A 120 -8.97 -10.45 -3.55
CA PHE A 120 -8.07 -10.21 -2.42
C PHE A 120 -6.60 -10.49 -2.73
N LYS A 121 -6.30 -11.53 -3.53
CA LYS A 121 -4.93 -11.78 -4.01
C LYS A 121 -4.43 -10.60 -4.84
N ALA A 122 -5.25 -10.05 -5.73
CA ALA A 122 -4.88 -8.90 -6.53
C ALA A 122 -4.55 -7.68 -5.65
N LYS A 123 -5.40 -7.39 -4.66
CA LYS A 123 -5.13 -6.33 -3.67
C LYS A 123 -3.85 -6.58 -2.86
N TYR A 124 -3.58 -7.83 -2.47
CA TYR A 124 -2.32 -8.20 -1.81
C TYR A 124 -1.10 -7.89 -2.70
N PHE A 125 -1.11 -8.33 -3.96
CA PHE A 125 0.00 -8.08 -4.89
C PHE A 125 0.17 -6.59 -5.24
N LEU A 126 -0.93 -5.84 -5.28
CA LEU A 126 -0.91 -4.38 -5.46
C LEU A 126 -0.13 -3.69 -4.34
N LEU A 127 -0.26 -4.16 -3.10
CA LEU A 127 0.47 -3.61 -1.95
C LEU A 127 1.89 -4.17 -1.85
N LEU A 128 2.07 -5.47 -2.12
CA LEU A 128 3.36 -6.16 -2.03
C LEU A 128 4.39 -5.58 -3.00
N THR A 129 4.01 -5.39 -4.26
CA THR A 129 4.96 -5.06 -5.33
C THR A 129 5.67 -3.73 -5.08
N PRO A 130 4.96 -2.62 -4.77
CA PRO A 130 5.61 -1.36 -4.43
C PRO A 130 6.39 -1.42 -3.11
N THR A 131 5.94 -2.20 -2.13
CA THR A 131 6.69 -2.39 -0.87
C THR A 131 8.05 -3.05 -1.09
N LEU A 132 8.13 -4.06 -1.97
CA LEU A 132 9.42 -4.65 -2.36
C LEU A 132 10.30 -3.65 -3.11
N LEU A 133 9.73 -2.87 -4.03
CA LEU A 133 10.46 -1.83 -4.76
C LEU A 133 10.99 -0.74 -3.82
N LEU A 134 10.17 -0.27 -2.87
CA LEU A 134 10.57 0.71 -1.87
C LEU A 134 11.72 0.19 -1.01
N TYR A 135 11.69 -1.07 -0.58
CA TYR A 135 12.82 -1.69 0.13
C TYR A 135 14.11 -1.64 -0.70
N ILE A 136 14.07 -1.95 -2.00
CA ILE A 136 15.24 -1.84 -2.88
C ILE A 136 15.80 -0.41 -2.86
N PHE A 137 14.93 0.61 -2.90
CA PHE A 137 15.33 2.01 -2.79
C PHE A 137 15.86 2.41 -1.40
N THR A 138 15.61 1.61 -0.36
CA THR A 138 16.20 1.84 0.98
C THR A 138 17.61 1.27 1.14
N ILE A 139 18.07 0.39 0.23
CA ILE A 139 19.39 -0.25 0.31
C ILE A 139 20.54 0.78 0.41
N PRO A 140 20.54 1.91 -0.33
CA PRO A 140 21.57 2.94 -0.19
C PRO A 140 21.74 3.49 1.23
N TYR A 141 20.72 3.40 2.10
CA TYR A 141 20.85 3.82 3.51
C TYR A 141 21.82 2.97 4.32
N ALA A 142 22.22 1.79 3.81
CA ALA A 142 23.31 1.00 4.39
C ALA A 142 24.62 1.81 4.55
N PHE A 143 24.81 2.86 3.73
CA PHE A 143 25.93 3.80 3.86
C PHE A 143 26.01 4.48 5.24
N PHE A 144 24.86 4.73 5.89
CA PHE A 144 24.80 5.32 7.24
C PHE A 144 24.96 4.27 8.36
N GLY A 145 25.10 2.99 8.00
CA GLY A 145 25.34 1.89 8.93
C GLY A 145 24.62 0.61 8.52
N MET A 146 25.32 -0.53 8.62
CA MET A 146 24.75 -1.85 8.31
C MET A 146 23.54 -2.21 9.18
N LYS A 147 23.44 -1.63 10.38
CA LYS A 147 22.27 -1.75 11.25
C LYS A 147 20.98 -1.29 10.56
N ILE A 148 21.04 -0.19 9.80
CA ILE A 148 19.87 0.37 9.10
C ILE A 148 19.40 -0.59 8.00
N PHE A 149 20.34 -1.21 7.28
CA PHE A 149 20.01 -2.24 6.30
C PHE A 149 19.20 -3.38 6.92
N TRP A 150 19.67 -3.93 8.05
CA TRP A 150 18.97 -5.01 8.75
C TRP A 150 17.62 -4.57 9.29
N ILE A 151 17.51 -3.36 9.83
CA ILE A 151 16.24 -2.81 10.30
C ILE A 151 15.24 -2.66 9.15
N ASN A 152 15.66 -2.13 8.00
CA ASN A 152 14.81 -2.02 6.82
C ASN A 152 14.39 -3.39 6.28
N PHE A 153 15.29 -4.39 6.33
CA PHE A 153 14.98 -5.74 5.90
C PHE A 153 13.94 -6.41 6.82
N VAL A 154 14.12 -6.31 8.14
CA VAL A 154 13.14 -6.81 9.11
C VAL A 154 11.81 -6.06 8.98
N SER A 155 11.86 -4.75 8.75
CA SER A 155 10.68 -3.94 8.50
C SER A 155 9.92 -4.38 7.24
N LEU A 156 10.63 -4.74 6.17
CA LEU A 156 10.03 -5.33 4.97
C LEU A 156 9.31 -6.64 5.32
N LEU A 157 9.96 -7.55 6.04
CA LEU A 157 9.37 -8.84 6.42
C LEU A 157 8.09 -8.64 7.25
N TYR A 158 8.11 -7.74 8.22
CA TYR A 158 6.94 -7.41 9.03
C TYR A 158 5.85 -6.75 8.18
N ASN A 159 6.23 -5.82 7.28
CA ASN A 159 5.29 -5.14 6.41
C ASN A 159 4.53 -6.12 5.52
N VAL A 160 5.25 -7.02 4.85
CA VAL A 160 4.64 -8.01 3.96
C VAL A 160 3.89 -9.08 4.74
N GLY A 161 4.47 -9.60 5.81
CA GLY A 161 3.92 -10.73 6.56
C GLY A 161 2.72 -10.38 7.45
N ILE A 162 2.69 -9.16 8.00
CA ILE A 162 1.70 -8.76 9.01
C ILE A 162 0.88 -7.55 8.55
N ASN A 163 1.54 -6.45 8.16
CA ASN A 163 0.83 -5.20 7.88
C ASN A 163 -0.05 -5.27 6.61
N ILE A 164 0.41 -5.90 5.51
CA ILE A 164 -0.42 -6.06 4.31
C ILE A 164 -1.69 -6.89 4.62
N PRO A 165 -1.60 -8.10 5.22
CA PRO A 165 -2.80 -8.84 5.61
C PRO A 165 -3.71 -8.08 6.58
N PHE A 166 -3.13 -7.35 7.53
CA PHE A 166 -3.89 -6.48 8.43
C PHE A 166 -4.63 -5.37 7.67
N LEU A 167 -4.01 -4.72 6.68
CA LEU A 167 -4.66 -3.72 5.85
C LEU A 167 -5.80 -4.32 5.03
N LEU A 168 -5.64 -5.53 4.48
CA LEU A 168 -6.72 -6.23 3.78
C LEU A 168 -7.93 -6.46 4.68
N TYR A 169 -7.68 -6.83 5.93
CA TYR A 169 -8.73 -6.95 6.94
C TYR A 169 -9.36 -5.59 7.26
N ALA A 170 -8.54 -4.59 7.59
CA ALA A 170 -8.97 -3.29 8.07
C ALA A 170 -9.68 -2.44 7.01
N ALA A 171 -9.37 -2.64 5.72
CA ALA A 171 -10.00 -1.90 4.63
C ALA A 171 -11.52 -2.08 4.58
N SER A 172 -12.06 -3.17 5.13
CA SER A 172 -13.50 -3.43 5.21
C SER A 172 -14.24 -2.56 6.24
N TYR A 173 -13.52 -1.81 7.10
CA TYR A 173 -14.13 -0.83 7.99
C TYR A 173 -14.37 0.54 7.31
N ASN A 174 -13.72 0.79 6.17
CA ASN A 174 -13.83 2.06 5.48
C ASN A 174 -15.08 2.11 4.59
N LYS A 175 -16.19 2.53 5.17
CA LYS A 175 -17.50 2.64 4.49
C LYS A 175 -17.73 3.99 3.80
N LYS A 176 -16.80 4.94 3.92
CA LYS A 176 -16.97 6.28 3.35
C LYS A 176 -16.66 6.27 1.86
N ARG A 177 -17.58 6.76 1.04
CA ARG A 177 -17.35 6.94 -0.40
C ARG A 177 -16.17 7.88 -0.62
N MET A 178 -15.31 7.55 -1.58
CA MET A 178 -14.19 8.38 -1.95
C MET A 178 -14.42 9.05 -3.31
N GLU A 179 -14.35 10.37 -3.33
CA GLU A 179 -14.35 11.12 -4.58
C GLU A 179 -12.95 11.14 -5.20
N LEU A 180 -12.87 10.67 -6.45
CA LEU A 180 -11.61 10.52 -7.17
C LEU A 180 -11.29 11.72 -8.08
N GLY A 181 -12.30 12.51 -8.42
CA GLY A 181 -12.23 13.63 -9.38
C GLY A 181 -12.00 15.03 -8.75
N SER A 182 -12.28 15.22 -7.47
CA SER A 182 -12.08 16.52 -6.81
C SER A 182 -10.58 16.76 -6.61
N GLY A 183 -9.96 17.62 -7.44
CA GLY A 183 -8.53 17.95 -7.38
C GLY A 183 -8.11 18.84 -6.20
N SER A 184 -8.80 18.75 -5.07
CA SER A 184 -8.74 19.77 -4.05
C SER A 184 -7.83 19.38 -2.90
N MET A 185 -6.68 20.05 -2.80
CA MET A 185 -5.87 20.17 -1.59
C MET A 185 -6.72 20.67 -0.39
N MET A 186 -7.87 21.31 -0.64
CA MET A 186 -8.84 21.74 0.38
C MET A 186 -9.64 20.57 0.98
N ASN A 187 -9.73 19.41 0.30
CA ASN A 187 -10.44 18.23 0.82
C ASN A 187 -9.64 17.46 1.89
N TYR A 188 -8.44 17.95 2.25
CA TYR A 188 -7.69 17.48 3.42
C TYR A 188 -8.21 18.07 4.74
N GLN A 189 -9.04 19.11 4.72
CA GLN A 189 -9.57 19.80 5.91
C GLN A 189 -10.62 19.00 6.71
N GLY A 190 -10.89 17.73 6.36
CA GLY A 190 -11.73 16.82 7.14
C GLY A 190 -11.13 15.41 7.31
N LEU A 191 -9.84 15.24 7.02
CA LEU A 191 -9.14 13.94 6.97
C LEU A 191 -8.35 13.61 8.24
N GLY A 192 -8.41 14.45 9.27
CA GLY A 192 -7.35 14.56 10.28
C GLY A 192 -7.20 13.42 11.29
N VAL A 193 -8.27 12.70 11.65
CA VAL A 193 -8.20 11.71 12.74
C VAL A 193 -8.47 10.29 12.26
N ASN A 194 -9.57 10.06 11.55
CA ASN A 194 -9.99 8.70 11.17
C ASN A 194 -9.01 7.99 10.22
N ASN A 195 -8.26 8.74 9.42
CA ASN A 195 -7.28 8.21 8.46
C ASN A 195 -5.95 7.80 9.11
N PHE A 196 -5.68 8.29 10.32
CA PHE A 196 -4.50 7.85 11.09
C PHE A 196 -4.81 6.67 12.00
N ILE A 197 -6.09 6.38 12.29
CA ILE A 197 -6.47 5.29 13.20
C ILE A 197 -5.95 3.93 12.70
N ILE A 198 -6.03 3.65 11.39
CA ILE A 198 -5.54 2.38 10.86
C ILE A 198 -4.01 2.42 10.74
N SER A 199 -3.41 3.53 10.28
CA SER A 199 -1.97 3.61 10.03
C SER A 199 -1.11 3.67 11.30
N LEU A 200 -1.62 4.19 12.41
CA LEU A 200 -0.91 4.24 13.69
C LEU A 200 -0.51 2.84 14.19
N PRO A 201 -1.43 1.86 14.30
CA PRO A 201 -1.08 0.47 14.61
C PRO A 201 0.02 -0.12 13.72
N LEU A 202 -0.02 0.12 12.41
CA LEU A 202 0.97 -0.42 11.48
C LEU A 202 2.40 0.03 11.82
N LEU A 203 2.54 1.26 12.32
CA LEU A 203 3.82 1.89 12.63
C LEU A 203 4.24 1.65 14.08
N LEU A 204 3.32 1.82 15.03
CA LEU A 204 3.62 1.80 16.45
C LEU A 204 3.76 0.39 17.01
N ILE A 205 2.94 -0.57 16.56
CA ILE A 205 2.99 -1.95 17.07
C ILE A 205 4.36 -2.59 16.82
N PRO A 206 4.94 -2.60 15.60
CA PRO A 206 6.26 -3.21 15.40
C PRO A 206 7.37 -2.52 16.20
N ALA A 207 7.33 -1.19 16.31
CA ALA A 207 8.30 -0.44 17.10
C ALA A 207 8.16 -0.75 18.61
N PHE A 208 6.92 -0.84 19.09
CA PHE A 208 6.61 -1.23 20.47
C PHE A 208 7.02 -2.67 20.79
N LEU A 209 6.72 -3.63 19.90
CA LEU A 209 7.14 -5.01 20.03
C LEU A 209 8.67 -5.11 20.11
N TRP A 210 9.37 -4.39 19.23
CA TRP A 210 10.82 -4.32 19.28
C TRP A 210 11.32 -3.79 20.64
N TRP A 211 10.75 -2.69 21.13
CA TRP A 211 11.13 -2.11 22.42
C TRP A 211 10.90 -3.08 23.59
N LEU A 212 9.76 -3.76 23.60
CA LEU A 212 9.39 -4.76 24.60
C LEU A 212 10.37 -5.94 24.62
N PHE A 213 10.70 -6.49 23.46
CA PHE A 213 11.66 -7.60 23.36
C PHE A 213 13.08 -7.14 23.66
N LYS A 214 13.44 -5.89 23.34
CA LYS A 214 14.77 -5.34 23.61
C LYS A 214 15.05 -5.24 25.10
N ILE A 215 14.09 -4.78 25.90
CA ILE A 215 14.25 -4.69 27.36
C ILE A 215 14.40 -6.09 27.97
N SER A 216 13.76 -7.10 27.39
CA SER A 216 13.72 -8.47 27.93
C SER A 216 14.91 -9.33 27.50
N PHE A 217 15.38 -9.18 26.24
CA PHE A 217 16.32 -10.12 25.60
C PHE A 217 17.52 -9.43 24.91
N GLY A 218 17.58 -8.10 24.92
CA GLY A 218 18.61 -7.33 24.23
C GLY A 218 18.27 -7.01 22.77
N GLU A 219 19.09 -6.15 22.17
CA GLU A 219 18.82 -5.54 20.86
C GLU A 219 18.81 -6.55 19.70
N ILE A 220 19.81 -7.44 19.64
CA ILE A 220 19.92 -8.44 18.57
C ILE A 220 18.73 -9.41 18.62
N ALA A 221 18.38 -9.89 19.82
CA ALA A 221 17.26 -10.79 20.01
C ALA A 221 15.93 -10.13 19.59
N ALA A 222 15.72 -8.84 19.91
CA ALA A 222 14.52 -8.11 19.50
C ALA A 222 14.37 -8.02 17.97
N ILE A 223 15.47 -7.75 17.25
CA ILE A 223 15.46 -7.72 15.78
C ILE A 223 15.15 -9.10 15.21
N VAL A 224 15.76 -10.16 15.74
CA VAL A 224 15.53 -11.54 15.30
C VAL A 224 14.09 -11.99 15.57
N ILE A 225 13.54 -11.67 16.74
CA ILE A 225 12.14 -11.99 17.08
C ILE A 225 11.19 -11.26 16.13
N LEU A 226 11.41 -9.97 15.86
CA LEU A 226 10.58 -9.21 14.94
C LEU A 226 10.66 -9.76 13.50
N ALA A 227 11.85 -10.16 13.05
CA ALA A 227 12.03 -10.86 11.78
C ALA A 227 11.26 -12.19 11.75
N GLY A 228 11.34 -12.96 12.84
CA GLY A 228 10.59 -14.20 13.03
C GLY A 228 9.08 -14.00 12.94
N ILE A 229 8.54 -12.94 13.56
CA ILE A 229 7.12 -12.58 13.45
C ILE A 229 6.75 -12.28 11.99
N GLY A 230 7.57 -11.51 11.28
CA GLY A 230 7.37 -11.24 9.86
C GLY A 230 7.36 -12.51 9.00
N ILE A 231 8.33 -13.41 9.24
CA ILE A 231 8.43 -14.70 8.54
C ILE A 231 7.24 -15.61 8.85
N LEU A 232 6.81 -15.69 10.11
CA LEU A 232 5.61 -16.43 10.49
C LEU A 232 4.37 -15.84 9.81
N GLY A 233 4.26 -14.51 9.76
CA GLY A 233 3.21 -13.83 9.00
C GLY A 233 3.19 -14.22 7.52
N LEU A 234 4.36 -14.26 6.88
CA LEU A 234 4.52 -14.74 5.50
C LEU A 234 4.10 -16.21 5.35
N ALA A 235 4.51 -17.08 6.27
CA ALA A 235 4.15 -18.50 6.25
C ALA A 235 2.63 -18.72 6.40
N PHE A 236 1.98 -17.94 7.27
CA PHE A 236 0.53 -17.99 7.50
C PHE A 236 -0.27 -17.02 6.62
N ASN A 237 0.35 -16.39 5.62
CA ASN A 237 -0.26 -15.33 4.83
C ASN A 237 -1.59 -15.75 4.18
N GLN A 238 -1.65 -16.97 3.62
CA GLN A 238 -2.91 -17.48 3.05
C GLN A 238 -4.05 -17.55 4.08
N SER A 239 -3.73 -17.91 5.32
CA SER A 239 -4.71 -17.96 6.41
C SER A 239 -5.13 -16.57 6.86
N LEU A 240 -4.20 -15.61 6.96
CA LEU A 240 -4.51 -14.22 7.27
C LEU A 240 -5.38 -13.56 6.19
N ILE A 241 -5.08 -13.79 4.91
CA ILE A 241 -5.91 -13.32 3.79
C ILE A 241 -7.31 -13.96 3.83
N ARG A 242 -7.42 -15.25 4.17
CA ARG A 242 -8.74 -15.90 4.36
C ARG A 242 -9.56 -15.26 5.48
N ILE A 243 -8.93 -14.82 6.56
CA ILE A 243 -9.61 -14.08 7.63
C ILE A 243 -10.14 -12.74 7.08
N ALA A 244 -9.32 -12.01 6.33
CA ALA A 244 -9.73 -10.76 5.68
C ALA A 244 -10.90 -10.97 4.70
N ILE A 245 -10.86 -12.03 3.88
CA ILE A 245 -11.94 -12.40 2.96
C ILE A 245 -13.25 -12.65 3.71
N LYS A 246 -13.24 -13.51 4.75
CA LYS A 246 -14.45 -13.80 5.54
C LYS A 246 -15.02 -12.54 6.18
N HIS A 247 -14.14 -11.67 6.66
CA HIS A 247 -14.54 -10.40 7.24
C HIS A 247 -15.18 -9.47 6.20
N PHE A 248 -14.61 -9.39 4.99
CA PHE A 248 -15.18 -8.64 3.89
C PHE A 248 -16.53 -9.19 3.45
N GLU A 249 -16.66 -10.51 3.27
CA GLU A 249 -17.92 -11.14 2.87
C GLU A 249 -19.06 -10.82 3.83
N LYS A 250 -18.77 -10.80 5.14
CA LYS A 250 -19.74 -10.40 6.17
C LYS A 250 -20.15 -8.92 6.07
N ASN A 251 -19.26 -8.04 5.62
CA ASN A 251 -19.46 -6.59 5.64
C ASN A 251 -19.74 -5.97 4.25
N ARG A 252 -19.66 -6.74 3.16
CA ARG A 252 -19.71 -6.23 1.77
C ARG A 252 -20.95 -5.41 1.45
N TYR A 253 -22.11 -5.78 2.00
CA TYR A 253 -23.36 -5.05 1.78
C TYR A 253 -23.41 -3.75 2.58
N ALA A 254 -22.85 -3.73 3.79
CA ALA A 254 -22.73 -2.50 4.57
C ALA A 254 -21.72 -1.53 3.92
N LEU A 255 -20.65 -2.04 3.30
CA LEU A 255 -19.73 -1.25 2.48
C LEU A 255 -20.44 -0.64 1.28
N ALA A 256 -21.17 -1.43 0.50
CA ALA A 256 -21.92 -0.94 -0.65
C ALA A 256 -22.97 0.12 -0.26
N GLN A 257 -23.71 -0.12 0.82
CA GLN A 257 -24.66 0.85 1.35
C GLN A 257 -23.96 2.17 1.74
N GLY A 258 -22.84 2.09 2.46
CA GLY A 258 -22.04 3.27 2.83
C GLY A 258 -21.51 4.03 1.61
N TYR A 259 -21.06 3.33 0.57
CA TYR A 259 -20.58 3.96 -0.65
C TYR A 259 -21.67 4.60 -1.52
N ARG A 260 -22.92 4.13 -1.41
CA ARG A 260 -24.08 4.75 -2.09
C ARG A 260 -24.54 6.03 -1.40
N GLN A 261 -24.34 6.14 -0.09
CA GLN A 261 -24.63 7.36 0.65
C GLN A 261 -23.63 8.45 0.21
N LYS A 262 -24.14 9.52 -0.42
CA LYS A 262 -23.35 10.74 -0.65
C LYS A 262 -23.15 11.40 0.72
N GLY A 263 -21.95 11.25 1.26
CA GLY A 263 -21.50 12.01 2.43
C GLY A 263 -21.19 13.46 2.07
#